data_AF-G8EGK1-F1
#
_entry.id   AF-G8EGK1-F1
#
_cell.length_a   1.000
_cell.length_b   1.000
_cell.length_c   1.000
_cell.angle_alpha   90.00
_cell.angle_beta   90.00
_cell.angle_gamma   90.00
#
_symmetry.space_group_name_H-M   'P 1'
#
loop_
_entity.id
_entity.type
_entity.pdbx_description
1 polymer ?
#
loop_
_entity_poly.entity_id
_entity_poly.type
_entity_poly.pdbx_seq_one_letter_code
_entity_poly.pdbx_strand_id
1 'polypeptide(L)'
;SDQKSFTSIIRYGELKDNGDRYTLTMKSENLHYFTKYAYKGRGAELSELLYFNNKLYSIDDKTGIIFEVKHGGDLIPWVILSNGDGNQKDGFKAEWATVKGDKLIVGSTGMPWFDDKHQILDSNALWVKEISTEGEVTNVNWKSQYSKVKNAMG
;
A
#
# COMPACT_ATOMS: atom_id res chain seq x y z
N SER A 1 29.12 6.66 -9.02
CA SER A 1 28.57 5.33 -8.73
C SER A 1 27.12 5.34 -9.16
N ASP A 2 26.67 4.34 -9.91
CA ASP A 2 25.26 4.19 -10.25
C ASP A 2 24.52 3.76 -8.97
N GLN A 3 23.98 4.74 -8.25
CA GLN A 3 23.17 4.48 -7.07
C GLN A 3 21.85 3.90 -7.55
N LYS A 4 21.63 2.60 -7.31
CA LYS A 4 20.38 1.89 -7.64
C LYS A 4 19.17 2.75 -7.26
N SER A 5 18.41 3.17 -8.27
CA SER A 5 17.11 3.82 -8.13
C SER A 5 16.01 2.85 -8.54
N PHE A 6 14.87 2.96 -7.87
CA PHE A 6 13.66 2.21 -8.16
C PHE A 6 12.60 3.17 -8.65
N THR A 7 11.82 2.74 -9.64
CA THR A 7 10.91 3.63 -10.38
C THR A 7 9.54 3.01 -10.51
N SER A 8 8.51 3.81 -10.25
CA SER A 8 7.14 3.53 -10.68
C SER A 8 6.67 4.58 -11.69
N ILE A 9 5.59 4.30 -12.41
CA ILE A 9 4.98 5.21 -13.37
C ILE A 9 3.59 5.60 -12.87
N ILE A 10 3.33 6.89 -12.77
CA ILE A 10 2.00 7.43 -12.51
C ILE A 10 1.49 8.10 -13.77
N ARG A 11 0.27 7.75 -14.17
CA ARG A 11 -0.42 8.36 -15.30
C ARG A 11 -1.60 9.17 -14.81
N TYR A 12 -1.71 10.38 -15.34
CA TYR A 12 -2.83 11.26 -15.06
C TYR A 12 -3.85 11.18 -16.18
N GLY A 13 -5.11 11.37 -15.84
CA GLY A 13 -6.21 11.39 -16.80
C GLY A 13 -7.41 12.12 -16.21
N GLU A 14 -8.45 12.22 -17.02
CA GLU A 14 -9.76 12.75 -16.65
C GLU A 14 -10.78 11.63 -16.77
N LEU A 15 -11.58 11.45 -15.73
CA LEU A 15 -12.78 10.64 -15.76
C LEU A 15 -13.98 11.57 -15.80
N LYS A 16 -14.72 11.54 -16.91
CA LYS A 16 -15.92 12.35 -17.10
C LYS A 16 -17.16 11.50 -16.98
N ASP A 17 -18.09 11.92 -16.12
CA ASP A 17 -19.45 11.39 -16.06
C ASP A 17 -20.32 12.02 -17.16
N ASN A 18 -20.96 11.19 -17.99
CA ASN A 18 -21.88 11.64 -19.03
C ASN A 18 -23.32 11.18 -18.77
N GLY A 19 -23.65 10.78 -17.53
CA GLY A 19 -24.95 10.24 -17.12
C GLY A 19 -24.99 8.72 -17.18
N ASP A 20 -25.15 8.15 -18.38
CA ASP A 20 -25.27 6.68 -18.53
C ASP A 20 -23.91 5.98 -18.60
N ARG A 21 -22.84 6.72 -18.94
CA ARG A 21 -21.49 6.17 -19.18
C ARG A 21 -20.42 7.14 -18.74
N TYR A 22 -19.29 6.56 -18.33
CA TYR A 22 -18.07 7.32 -18.06
C TYR A 22 -17.15 7.33 -19.28
N THR A 23 -16.46 8.44 -19.48
CA THR A 23 -15.36 8.55 -20.45
C THR A 23 -14.05 8.77 -19.71
N LEU A 24 -13.08 7.89 -19.95
CA LEU A 24 -11.72 8.03 -19.43
C LEU A 24 -10.81 8.56 -20.55
N THR A 25 -10.14 9.68 -20.29
CA THR A 25 -9.11 10.24 -21.17
C THR A 25 -7.79 10.30 -20.42
N MET A 26 -6.78 9.57 -20.88
CA MET A 26 -5.45 9.57 -20.28
C MET A 26 -4.58 10.63 -20.94
N LYS A 27 -3.77 11.34 -20.15
CA LYS A 27 -2.67 12.14 -20.69
C LYS A 27 -1.64 11.20 -21.32
N SER A 28 -0.98 11.65 -22.39
CA SER A 28 0.04 10.87 -23.10
C SER A 28 1.34 10.71 -22.31
N GLU A 29 1.59 11.61 -21.36
CA GLU A 29 2.81 11.64 -20.56
C GLU A 29 2.80 10.59 -19.44
N ASN A 30 3.89 9.83 -19.35
CA ASN A 30 4.20 9.01 -18.19
C ASN A 30 5.07 9.82 -17.23
N LEU A 31 4.60 10.01 -16.00
CA LEU A 31 5.44 10.61 -14.97
C LEU A 31 6.13 9.51 -14.19
N HIS A 32 7.46 9.60 -14.12
CA HIS A 32 8.29 8.65 -13.42
C HIS A 32 8.50 9.10 -11.98
N TYR A 33 8.22 8.21 -11.04
CA TYR A 33 8.33 8.45 -9.61
C TYR A 33 9.44 7.58 -9.04
N PHE A 34 10.43 8.22 -8.44
CA PHE A 34 11.68 7.55 -8.05
C PHE A 34 11.85 7.47 -6.54
N THR A 35 12.48 6.39 -6.09
CA THR A 35 12.97 6.26 -4.72
C THR A 35 14.28 5.49 -4.69
N LYS A 36 15.10 5.76 -3.67
CA LYS A 36 16.29 4.97 -3.34
C LYS A 36 16.04 4.01 -2.17
N TYR A 37 14.89 4.14 -1.51
CA TYR A 37 14.48 3.18 -0.49
C TYR A 37 14.16 1.86 -1.15
N ALA A 38 14.69 0.79 -0.57
CA ALA A 38 14.48 -0.56 -1.07
C ALA A 38 14.69 -1.56 0.06
N TYR A 39 13.97 -2.67 -0.04
CA TYR A 39 14.15 -3.84 0.80
C TYR A 39 14.54 -5.03 -0.07
N LYS A 40 15.68 -5.65 0.26
CA LYS A 40 16.27 -6.76 -0.52
C LYS A 40 16.39 -6.46 -2.02
N GLY A 41 16.76 -5.21 -2.36
CA GLY A 41 16.97 -4.78 -3.73
C GLY A 41 15.69 -4.60 -4.55
N ARG A 42 14.54 -4.38 -3.88
CA ARG A 42 13.26 -4.06 -4.49
C ARG A 42 12.65 -2.82 -3.82
N GLY A 43 12.03 -1.96 -4.60
CA GLY A 43 11.38 -0.74 -4.13
C GLY A 43 10.54 -0.13 -5.24
N ALA A 44 9.79 0.92 -4.92
CA ALA A 44 8.80 1.52 -5.83
C ALA A 44 7.75 0.52 -6.36
N GLU A 45 7.49 -0.58 -5.65
CA GLU A 45 6.42 -1.52 -5.97
C GLU A 45 5.12 -1.02 -5.33
N LEU A 46 4.66 0.10 -5.89
CA LEU A 46 3.50 0.85 -5.42
C LEU A 46 2.21 0.06 -5.65
N SER A 47 1.51 -0.30 -4.58
CA SER A 47 0.37 -1.22 -4.62
C SER A 47 -1.00 -0.56 -4.35
N GLU A 48 -1.02 0.75 -4.11
CA GLU A 48 -2.26 1.53 -3.92
C GLU A 48 -2.03 3.02 -4.24
N LEU A 49 -3.07 3.77 -4.57
CA LEU A 49 -3.05 5.22 -4.72
C LEU A 49 -4.33 5.85 -4.15
N LEU A 50 -4.20 6.67 -3.11
CA LEU A 50 -5.36 7.24 -2.43
C LEU A 50 -5.13 8.66 -1.91
N TYR A 51 -6.22 9.38 -1.66
CA TYR A 51 -6.18 10.70 -1.03
C TYR A 51 -6.54 10.60 0.45
N PHE A 52 -5.68 11.14 1.32
CA PHE A 52 -5.87 11.14 2.77
C PHE A 52 -5.22 12.41 3.35
N ASN A 53 -5.83 13.03 4.36
CA ASN A 53 -5.29 14.22 5.04
C ASN A 53 -4.76 15.30 4.07
N ASN A 54 -5.56 15.63 3.06
CA ASN A 54 -5.27 16.63 2.02
C ASN A 54 -4.03 16.33 1.15
N LYS A 55 -3.60 15.07 1.08
CA LYS A 55 -2.42 14.62 0.35
C LYS A 55 -2.71 13.34 -0.42
N LEU A 56 -1.97 13.14 -1.51
CA LEU A 56 -2.00 11.91 -2.29
C LEU A 56 -0.92 10.98 -1.73
N TYR A 57 -1.27 9.72 -1.47
CA TYR A 57 -0.38 8.71 -0.92
C TYR A 57 -0.33 7.46 -1.76
N SER A 58 0.81 6.79 -1.74
CA SER A 58 1.02 5.45 -2.29
C SER A 58 1.92 4.64 -1.36
N ILE A 59 1.88 3.31 -1.47
CA ILE A 59 2.49 2.40 -0.51
C ILE A 59 3.32 1.37 -1.27
N ASP A 60 4.61 1.26 -0.92
CA ASP A 60 5.54 0.28 -1.50
C ASP A 60 5.46 -1.05 -0.73
N ASP A 61 4.98 -2.11 -1.40
CA ASP A 61 4.70 -3.41 -0.77
C ASP A 61 5.96 -4.20 -0.36
N LYS A 62 7.17 -3.70 -0.68
CA LYS A 62 8.43 -4.31 -0.25
C LYS A 62 9.00 -3.66 0.98
N THR A 63 9.01 -2.34 1.01
CA THR A 63 9.58 -1.57 2.11
C THR A 63 8.56 -1.32 3.22
N GLY A 64 7.26 -1.40 2.91
CA GLY A 64 6.19 -0.99 3.81
C GLY A 64 6.11 0.53 3.99
N ILE A 65 6.85 1.31 3.19
CA ILE A 65 6.85 2.77 3.30
C ILE A 65 5.61 3.32 2.58
N ILE A 66 4.87 4.16 3.29
CA ILE A 66 3.86 5.06 2.74
C ILE A 66 4.58 6.33 2.29
N PHE A 67 4.44 6.66 1.01
CA PHE A 67 4.98 7.85 0.39
C PHE A 67 3.87 8.86 0.13
N GLU A 68 4.08 10.12 0.50
CA GLU A 68 3.34 11.22 -0.12
C GLU A 68 3.80 11.35 -1.57
N VAL A 69 2.84 11.30 -2.50
CA VAL A 69 3.05 11.42 -3.93
C VAL A 69 2.92 12.88 -4.32
N LYS A 70 4.06 13.53 -4.57
CA LYS A 70 4.10 14.92 -5.02
C LYS A 70 4.19 14.96 -6.54
N HIS A 71 3.32 15.77 -7.14
CA HIS A 71 3.34 15.98 -8.59
C HIS A 71 4.74 16.40 -9.05
N GLY A 72 5.24 15.78 -10.12
CA GLY A 72 6.59 16.02 -10.65
C GLY A 72 7.58 14.88 -10.43
N GLY A 73 7.17 13.78 -9.77
CA GLY A 73 7.96 12.55 -9.68
C GLY A 73 8.55 12.26 -8.30
N ASP A 74 8.20 13.04 -7.28
CA ASP A 74 8.74 12.91 -5.94
C ASP A 74 7.89 11.97 -5.07
N LEU A 75 8.55 10.96 -4.48
CA LEU A 75 8.00 10.10 -3.44
C LEU A 75 8.62 10.49 -2.10
N ILE A 76 7.85 11.18 -1.26
CA ILE A 76 8.32 11.66 0.05
C ILE A 76 7.93 10.64 1.13
N PRO A 77 8.89 9.95 1.79
CA PRO A 77 8.55 8.99 2.85
C PRO A 77 7.80 9.68 3.99
N TRP A 78 6.72 9.07 4.46
CA TRP A 78 5.94 9.59 5.58
C TRP A 78 5.93 8.63 6.77
N VAL A 79 5.45 7.40 6.58
CA VAL A 79 5.32 6.37 7.62
C VAL A 79 5.89 5.05 7.08
N ILE A 80 6.55 4.26 7.93
CA ILE A 80 6.95 2.88 7.60
C ILE A 80 6.12 1.88 8.40
N LEU A 81 5.62 0.87 7.71
CA LEU A 81 4.79 -0.19 8.26
C LEU A 81 5.61 -1.47 8.35
N SER A 82 5.96 -1.91 9.56
CA SER A 82 6.52 -3.25 9.77
C SER A 82 5.45 -4.32 9.54
N ASN A 83 5.86 -5.50 9.09
CA ASN A 83 4.95 -6.60 8.76
C ASN A 83 4.12 -7.09 10.00
N GLY A 84 3.06 -7.85 9.75
CA GLY A 84 2.31 -8.56 10.81
C GLY A 84 1.78 -7.67 11.94
N ASP A 85 2.12 -8.03 13.17
CA ASP A 85 1.74 -7.32 14.41
C ASP A 85 2.53 -6.01 14.64
N GLY A 86 3.47 -5.68 13.75
CA GLY A 86 4.36 -4.54 13.87
C GLY A 86 5.72 -4.85 14.49
N ASN A 87 5.94 -6.07 15.00
CA ASN A 87 7.21 -6.53 15.55
C ASN A 87 7.97 -7.45 14.59
N GLN A 88 8.06 -7.04 13.33
CA GLN A 88 8.72 -7.79 12.26
C GLN A 88 9.87 -6.98 11.66
N LYS A 89 10.86 -7.68 11.11
CA LYS A 89 12.07 -7.06 10.52
C LYS A 89 11.87 -6.58 9.09
N ASP A 90 10.83 -7.07 8.43
CA ASP A 90 10.47 -6.80 7.04
C ASP A 90 9.30 -5.81 6.95
N GLY A 91 9.20 -5.17 5.79
CA GLY A 91 8.10 -4.26 5.47
C GLY A 91 6.78 -5.00 5.32
N PHE A 92 5.70 -4.33 5.71
CA PHE A 92 4.34 -4.83 5.50
C PHE A 92 4.02 -4.86 4.00
N LYS A 93 3.62 -6.03 3.52
CA LYS A 93 3.17 -6.21 2.14
C LYS A 93 1.76 -5.64 1.98
N ALA A 94 1.66 -4.34 1.77
CA ALA A 94 0.42 -3.63 1.54
C ALA A 94 -0.16 -3.97 0.15
N GLU A 95 -1.44 -4.29 0.09
CA GLU A 95 -2.14 -4.69 -1.13
C GLU A 95 -3.43 -3.90 -1.36
N TRP A 96 -3.91 -3.20 -0.33
CA TRP A 96 -5.05 -2.30 -0.43
C TRP A 96 -4.97 -1.25 0.67
N ALA A 97 -5.60 -0.10 0.42
CA ALA A 97 -5.86 0.87 1.47
C ALA A 97 -7.22 1.56 1.30
N THR A 98 -7.76 2.08 2.39
CA THR A 98 -8.98 2.88 2.39
C THR A 98 -8.92 3.93 3.50
N VAL A 99 -9.87 4.87 3.48
CA VAL A 99 -10.02 5.88 4.52
C VAL A 99 -11.32 5.63 5.27
N LYS A 100 -11.25 5.62 6.59
CA LYS A 100 -12.43 5.52 7.46
C LYS A 100 -12.32 6.55 8.58
N GLY A 101 -13.19 7.55 8.54
CA GLY A 101 -13.10 8.68 9.46
C GLY A 101 -11.79 9.44 9.24
N ASP A 102 -11.02 9.61 10.31
CA ASP A 102 -9.73 10.27 10.35
C ASP A 102 -8.54 9.31 10.21
N LYS A 103 -8.79 8.05 9.82
CA LYS A 103 -7.74 7.04 9.68
C LYS A 103 -7.56 6.55 8.26
N LEU A 104 -6.29 6.37 7.89
CA LEU A 104 -5.87 5.54 6.78
C LEU A 104 -5.79 4.09 7.25
N ILE A 105 -6.50 3.18 6.58
CA ILE A 105 -6.51 1.74 6.84
C ILE A 105 -5.77 1.04 5.71
N VAL A 106 -4.72 0.30 6.02
CA VAL A 106 -3.89 -0.43 5.04
C VAL A 106 -3.89 -1.91 5.38
N GLY A 107 -4.18 -2.78 4.41
CA GLY A 107 -4.12 -4.21 4.61
C GLY A 107 -3.28 -4.94 3.58
N SER A 108 -3.02 -6.21 3.89
CA SER A 108 -2.31 -7.14 3.03
C SER A 108 -3.29 -8.07 2.30
N THR A 109 -2.81 -9.18 1.76
CA THR A 109 -3.60 -10.14 0.95
C THR A 109 -4.78 -10.77 1.69
N GLY A 110 -4.81 -10.72 3.03
CA GLY A 110 -5.86 -11.34 3.82
C GLY A 110 -5.82 -12.88 3.83
N MET A 111 -4.73 -13.48 3.35
CA MET A 111 -4.58 -14.93 3.25
C MET A 111 -3.31 -15.38 3.96
N PRO A 112 -3.40 -16.29 4.95
CA PRO A 112 -2.21 -16.83 5.60
C PRO A 112 -1.43 -17.69 4.62
N TRP A 113 -0.11 -17.74 4.79
CA TRP A 113 0.79 -18.56 3.98
C TRP A 113 1.36 -19.68 4.83
N PHE A 114 1.34 -20.92 4.31
CA PHE A 114 1.93 -22.04 5.00
C PHE A 114 3.35 -22.30 4.48
N ASP A 115 4.32 -22.21 5.37
CA ASP A 115 5.71 -22.57 5.09
C ASP A 115 5.87 -24.09 5.22
N ASP A 116 5.81 -24.81 4.10
CA ASP A 116 5.98 -26.28 4.08
C ASP A 116 7.35 -26.71 4.65
N LYS A 117 8.39 -25.88 4.54
CA LYS A 117 9.74 -26.25 4.98
C LYS A 117 9.88 -26.18 6.49
N HIS A 118 9.29 -25.16 7.11
CA HIS A 118 9.37 -24.97 8.56
C HIS A 118 8.10 -25.42 9.29
N GLN A 119 7.07 -25.85 8.55
CA GLN A 119 5.75 -26.25 9.07
C GLN A 119 5.09 -25.14 9.90
N ILE A 120 5.23 -23.88 9.45
CA ILE A 120 4.72 -22.69 10.13
C ILE A 120 3.62 -22.05 9.29
N LEU A 121 2.47 -21.76 9.91
CA LEU A 121 1.45 -20.93 9.31
C LEU A 121 1.76 -19.45 9.59
N ASP A 122 2.28 -18.74 8.60
CA ASP A 122 2.42 -17.29 8.64
C ASP A 122 1.04 -16.64 8.46
N SER A 123 0.64 -15.83 9.44
CA SER A 123 -0.63 -15.10 9.44
C SER A 123 -0.44 -13.58 9.40
N ASN A 124 0.75 -13.10 9.07
CA ASN A 124 1.08 -11.68 9.00
C ASN A 124 0.16 -10.92 8.02
N ALA A 125 -0.23 -11.57 6.92
CA ALA A 125 -1.15 -11.00 5.95
C ALA A 125 -2.59 -10.77 6.46
N LEU A 126 -2.92 -11.27 7.67
CA LEU A 126 -4.21 -11.06 8.33
C LEU A 126 -4.24 -9.80 9.21
N TRP A 127 -3.12 -9.11 9.36
CA TRP A 127 -3.05 -7.85 10.08
C TRP A 127 -3.38 -6.68 9.18
N VAL A 128 -3.92 -5.63 9.79
CA VAL A 128 -4.27 -4.35 9.16
C VAL A 128 -3.64 -3.23 9.98
N LYS A 129 -3.16 -2.21 9.28
CA LYS A 129 -2.54 -1.01 9.86
C LYS A 129 -3.58 0.11 9.84
N GLU A 130 -3.83 0.70 10.99
CA GLU A 130 -4.60 1.93 11.12
C GLU A 130 -3.63 3.08 11.40
N ILE A 131 -3.62 4.10 10.55
CA ILE A 131 -2.70 5.23 10.62
C ILE A 131 -3.49 6.52 10.85
N SER A 132 -3.15 7.29 11.88
CA SER A 132 -3.75 8.60 12.15
C SER A 132 -3.31 9.67 11.14
N THR A 133 -3.93 10.85 11.18
CA THR A 133 -3.52 12.01 10.38
C THR A 133 -2.09 12.48 10.67
N GLU A 134 -1.59 12.20 11.88
CA GLU A 134 -0.24 12.53 12.36
C GLU A 134 0.77 11.40 12.10
N GLY A 135 0.31 10.24 11.62
CA GLY A 135 1.17 9.10 11.30
C GLY A 135 1.33 8.08 12.43
N GLU A 136 0.53 8.14 13.50
CA GLU A 136 0.52 7.11 14.54
C GLU A 136 -0.02 5.80 13.97
N VAL A 137 0.70 4.69 14.17
CA VAL A 137 0.33 3.37 13.61
C VAL A 137 -0.19 2.44 14.71
N THR A 138 -1.41 1.95 14.52
CA THR A 138 -2.00 0.85 15.29
C THR A 138 -2.08 -0.42 14.44
N ASN A 139 -1.65 -1.55 14.99
CA ASN A 139 -1.72 -2.85 14.31
C ASN A 139 -2.93 -3.64 14.82
N VAL A 140 -3.85 -3.99 13.93
CA VAL A 140 -5.11 -4.66 14.27
C VAL A 140 -5.19 -6.02 13.59
N ASN A 141 -5.42 -7.07 14.36
CA ASN A 141 -5.60 -8.41 13.81
C ASN A 141 -7.00 -8.57 13.21
N TRP A 142 -7.07 -8.74 11.88
CA TRP A 142 -8.33 -8.88 11.13
C TRP A 142 -8.67 -10.32 10.76
N LYS A 143 -7.99 -11.32 11.34
CA LYS A 143 -8.26 -12.76 11.08
C LYS A 143 -9.74 -13.10 11.15
N SER A 144 -10.46 -12.60 12.15
CA SER A 144 -11.90 -12.85 12.29
C SER A 144 -12.73 -12.20 11.18
N GLN A 145 -12.34 -11.02 10.69
CA GLN A 145 -13.06 -10.31 9.64
C GLN A 145 -12.81 -10.95 8.27
N TYR A 146 -11.55 -11.29 7.95
CA TYR A 146 -11.24 -12.07 6.76
C TYR A 146 -11.95 -13.42 6.75
N SER A 147 -12.07 -14.09 7.91
CA SER A 147 -12.81 -15.35 8.03
C SER A 147 -14.31 -15.17 7.75
N LYS A 148 -14.92 -14.08 8.22
CA LYS A 148 -16.34 -13.78 7.93
C LYS A 148 -16.55 -13.53 6.43
N VAL A 149 -15.68 -12.76 5.79
CA VAL A 149 -15.74 -12.53 4.34
C VAL A 149 -15.59 -13.85 3.59
N LYS A 150 -14.58 -14.66 3.93
CA LYS A 150 -14.38 -15.99 3.35
C LYS A 150 -15.64 -16.85 3.47
N ASN A 151 -16.19 -16.99 4.67
CA ASN A 151 -17.38 -17.81 4.91
C ASN A 151 -18.63 -17.31 4.17
N ALA A 152 -18.75 -15.99 3.96
CA ALA A 152 -19.85 -15.42 3.21
C ALA A 152 -19.77 -15.71 1.69
N MET A 153 -18.59 -16.07 1.18
CA MET A 153 -18.38 -16.40 -0.23
C MET A 153 -18.64 -17.89 -0.56
N GLY A 154 -18.92 -18.74 0.43
CA GLY A 154 -19.09 -20.19 0.28
C GLY A 154 -17.78 -20.97 0.37
#